data_AF-A0A9P9BEW1-F1
#
_entry.id   AF-A0A9P9BEW1-F1
#
_cell.length_a   1.000
_cell.length_b   1.000
_cell.length_c   1.000
_cell.angle_alpha   90.00
_cell.angle_beta   90.00
_cell.angle_gamma   90.00
#
_symmetry.space_group_name_H-M   'P 1'
#
loop_
_entity.id
_entity.type
_entity.pdbx_description
1 polymer ?
#
loop_
_entity_poly.entity_id
_entity_poly.type
_entity_poly.pdbx_seq_one_letter_code
_entity_poly.pdbx_strand_id
1 'polypeptide(L)'
;MSKLREFGTIVSGNRQKCQDFTPEQRAFILGAAGAGAKHAEIAEALGTKRQRVGEQIMKATKRRQLASKPRQGRPSSRNGAPPAASNSRKKTPPNGTNSA
;
A
#
# COMPACT_ATOMS: atom_id res chain seq x y z
N MET A 1 -9.13 21.35 -19.89
CA MET A 1 -8.64 20.07 -19.34
C MET A 1 -9.83 19.11 -19.26
N SER A 2 -9.62 17.78 -19.24
CA SER A 2 -10.74 16.84 -19.03
C SER A 2 -11.13 16.78 -17.55
N LYS A 3 -12.42 16.66 -17.25
CA LYS A 3 -12.96 16.53 -15.87
C LYS A 3 -12.29 15.39 -15.09
N LEU A 4 -11.96 14.30 -15.79
CA LEU A 4 -11.25 13.15 -15.24
C LEU A 4 -9.85 13.53 -14.72
N ARG A 5 -9.13 14.39 -15.45
CA ARG A 5 -7.79 14.83 -15.09
C ARG A 5 -7.80 15.78 -13.90
N GLU A 6 -8.75 16.72 -13.85
CA GLU A 6 -8.92 17.64 -12.71
C GLU A 6 -9.18 16.86 -11.42
N PHE A 7 -10.15 15.95 -11.44
CA PHE A 7 -10.48 15.13 -10.27
C PHE A 7 -9.34 14.18 -9.89
N GLY A 8 -8.70 13.54 -10.87
CA GLY A 8 -7.53 12.68 -10.63
C GLY A 8 -6.38 13.43 -9.98
N THR A 9 -6.16 14.70 -10.34
CA THR A 9 -5.13 15.54 -9.73
C THR A 9 -5.43 15.78 -8.25
N ILE A 10 -6.68 16.11 -7.91
CA ILE A 10 -7.15 16.31 -6.53
C ILE A 10 -6.93 15.04 -5.70
N VAL A 11 -7.39 13.89 -6.21
CA VAL A 11 -7.28 12.59 -5.52
C VAL A 11 -5.83 12.11 -5.42
N SER A 12 -4.98 12.48 -6.38
CA SER A 12 -3.56 12.14 -6.33
C SER A 12 -2.83 12.86 -5.20
N GLY A 13 -3.31 14.03 -4.76
CA GLY A 13 -2.78 14.76 -3.60
C GLY A 13 -1.26 14.92 -3.63
N ASN A 14 -0.68 15.14 -4.81
CA ASN A 14 0.78 15.26 -5.01
C ASN A 14 1.57 13.99 -4.61
N ARG A 15 1.02 12.81 -4.93
CA ARG A 15 1.65 11.51 -4.61
C ARG A 15 3.09 11.44 -5.13
N GLN A 16 4.02 11.15 -4.23
CA GLN A 16 5.41 10.88 -4.61
C GLN A 16 5.57 9.55 -5.37
N LYS A 17 6.64 9.45 -6.16
CA LYS A 17 7.02 8.20 -6.82
C LYS A 17 7.21 7.09 -5.78
N CYS A 18 6.78 5.87 -6.10
CA CYS A 18 6.85 4.69 -5.24
C CYS A 18 5.96 4.66 -3.99
N GLN A 19 5.14 5.69 -3.74
CA GLN A 19 4.10 5.61 -2.71
C GLN A 19 2.99 4.63 -3.13
N ASP A 20 2.49 3.89 -2.15
CA ASP A 20 1.36 2.99 -2.35
C ASP A 20 0.08 3.79 -2.60
N PHE A 21 -0.83 3.24 -3.42
CA PHE A 21 -2.11 3.89 -3.66
C PHE A 21 -2.95 3.88 -2.39
N THR A 22 -3.50 5.04 -2.04
CA THR A 22 -4.48 5.16 -0.95
C THR A 22 -5.80 4.48 -1.34
N PRO A 23 -6.68 4.15 -0.37
CA PRO A 23 -8.00 3.60 -0.67
C PRO A 23 -8.82 4.49 -1.61
N GLU A 24 -8.76 5.82 -1.45
CA GLU A 24 -9.48 6.79 -2.28
C GLU A 24 -8.99 6.75 -3.72
N GLN A 25 -7.67 6.68 -3.93
CA GLN A 25 -7.08 6.55 -5.26
C GLN A 25 -7.49 5.24 -5.94
N ARG A 26 -7.62 4.15 -5.19
CA ARG A 26 -8.09 2.86 -5.73
C ARG A 26 -9.57 2.90 -6.07
N ALA A 27 -10.38 3.53 -5.22
CA ALA A 27 -11.80 3.76 -5.50
C ALA A 27 -11.98 4.57 -6.79
N PHE A 28 -11.17 5.62 -6.96
CA PHE A 28 -11.15 6.42 -8.19
C PHE A 28 -10.78 5.58 -9.43
N ILE A 29 -9.73 4.76 -9.35
CA ILE A 29 -9.32 3.87 -10.47
C ILE A 29 -10.48 2.96 -10.88
N LEU A 30 -11.15 2.32 -9.91
CA LEU A 30 -12.23 1.38 -10.18
C LEU A 30 -13.49 2.09 -10.70
N GLY A 31 -13.83 3.24 -10.13
CA GLY A 31 -14.96 4.05 -10.58
C GLY A 31 -14.76 4.55 -12.01
N ALA A 32 -13.57 5.07 -12.32
CA ALA A 32 -13.24 5.55 -13.66
C ALA A 32 -13.23 4.41 -14.69
N ALA A 33 -12.66 3.25 -14.34
CA ALA A 33 -12.67 2.07 -15.21
C ALA A 33 -14.10 1.54 -15.41
N GLY A 34 -14.94 1.51 -14.36
CA GLY A 34 -16.35 1.12 -14.45
C GLY A 34 -17.19 2.08 -15.30
N ALA A 35 -16.80 3.36 -15.35
CA ALA A 35 -17.39 4.37 -16.23
C ALA A 35 -16.88 4.30 -17.69
N GLY A 36 -16.01 3.34 -18.02
CA GLY A 36 -15.48 3.13 -19.37
C GLY A 36 -14.25 3.95 -19.73
N ALA A 37 -13.61 4.64 -18.78
CA ALA A 37 -12.39 5.40 -19.05
C ALA A 37 -11.22 4.48 -19.41
N LYS A 38 -10.36 4.92 -20.34
CA LYS A 38 -9.21 4.11 -20.74
C LYS A 38 -8.14 4.11 -19.65
N HIS A 39 -7.43 3.00 -19.50
CA HIS A 39 -6.34 2.89 -18.51
C HIS A 39 -5.25 3.95 -18.69
N ALA A 40 -5.03 4.43 -19.92
CA ALA A 40 -4.07 5.50 -20.21
C ALA A 40 -4.53 6.84 -19.61
N GLU A 41 -5.81 7.20 -19.79
CA GLU A 41 -6.40 8.44 -19.28
C GLU A 41 -6.40 8.46 -17.75
N ILE A 42 -6.72 7.32 -17.11
CA ILE A 42 -6.67 7.17 -15.65
C ILE A 42 -5.22 7.32 -15.15
N ALA A 43 -4.25 6.76 -15.88
CA ALA A 43 -2.85 6.83 -15.51
C ALA A 43 -2.30 8.25 -15.61
N GLU A 44 -2.67 8.98 -16.66
CA GLU A 44 -2.34 10.40 -16.82
C GLU A 44 -2.96 11.26 -15.72
N ALA A 45 -4.23 11.00 -15.37
CA ALA A 45 -4.94 11.73 -14.32
C ALA A 45 -4.30 11.54 -12.93
N LEU A 46 -3.68 10.38 -12.67
CA LEU A 46 -3.01 10.07 -11.40
C LEU A 46 -1.49 10.24 -11.43
N GLY A 47 -0.90 10.66 -12.55
CA GLY A 47 0.55 10.74 -12.72
C GLY A 47 1.27 9.40 -12.49
N THR A 48 0.73 8.30 -13.04
CA THR A 48 1.29 6.96 -12.83
C THR A 48 1.43 6.16 -14.13
N LYS A 49 1.98 4.94 -14.04
CA LYS A 49 2.14 4.05 -15.20
C LYS A 49 0.83 3.32 -15.47
N ARG A 50 0.45 3.18 -16.74
CA ARG A 50 -0.71 2.39 -17.20
C ARG A 50 -0.75 0.97 -16.60
N GLN A 51 0.41 0.32 -16.53
CA GLN A 51 0.55 -1.02 -15.93
C GLN A 51 0.06 -1.05 -14.47
N ARG A 52 0.35 0.00 -13.69
CA ARG A 52 -0.06 0.08 -12.28
C ARG A 52 -1.57 0.18 -12.13
N VAL A 53 -2.25 0.88 -13.04
CA VAL A 53 -3.71 0.93 -13.09
C VAL A 53 -4.28 -0.47 -13.31
N GLY A 54 -3.76 -1.20 -14.30
CA GLY A 54 -4.17 -2.59 -14.57
C GLY A 54 -3.94 -3.53 -13.38
N GLU A 55 -2.79 -3.42 -12.71
CA GLU A 55 -2.53 -4.17 -11.48
C GLU A 55 -3.54 -3.88 -10.36
N GLN A 56 -3.97 -2.62 -10.19
CA GLN A 56 -4.96 -2.27 -9.16
C GLN A 56 -6.33 -2.84 -9.49
N ILE A 57 -6.76 -2.76 -10.75
CA ILE A 57 -8.03 -3.35 -11.19
C ILE A 57 -8.02 -4.85 -10.94
N MET A 58 -6.98 -5.56 -11.39
CA MET A 58 -6.84 -7.00 -11.17
C MET A 58 -6.84 -7.36 -9.66
N LYS A 59 -6.11 -6.59 -8.85
CA LYS A 59 -6.06 -6.79 -7.38
C LYS A 59 -7.43 -6.58 -6.74
N ALA A 60 -8.18 -5.56 -7.17
CA ALA A 60 -9.52 -5.30 -6.67
C ALA A 60 -10.49 -6.42 -7.03
N THR A 61 -10.46 -6.92 -8.28
CA THR A 61 -11.29 -8.07 -8.70
C THR A 61 -10.98 -9.32 -7.88
N LYS A 62 -9.69 -9.59 -7.62
CA LYS A 62 -9.26 -10.77 -6.86
C LYS A 62 -9.54 -10.69 -5.36
N ARG A 63 -9.31 -9.52 -4.74
CA ARG A 63 -9.37 -9.35 -3.28
C ARG A 63 -10.67 -8.74 -2.78
N ARG A 64 -11.45 -8.08 -3.64
CA ARG A 64 -12.65 -7.30 -3.30
C ARG A 64 -12.44 -6.32 -2.13
N GLN A 65 -11.23 -5.80 -2.00
CA GLN A 65 -10.82 -4.88 -0.93
C GLN A 65 -10.07 -3.69 -1.51
N LEU A 66 -10.42 -2.49 -1.04
CA LEU A 66 -9.72 -1.25 -1.39
C LEU A 66 -8.47 -1.05 -0.53
N ALA A 67 -8.46 -1.49 0.72
CA ALA A 67 -7.30 -1.36 1.59
C ALA A 67 -6.20 -2.39 1.24
N SER A 68 -4.93 -1.98 1.36
CA SER A 68 -3.81 -2.93 1.35
C SER A 68 -3.56 -3.49 2.74
N LYS A 69 -3.24 -4.78 2.82
CA LYS A 69 -2.68 -5.37 4.05
C LYS A 69 -1.34 -4.69 4.38
N PRO A 70 -1.04 -4.44 5.67
CA PRO A 70 0.29 -4.01 6.10
C PRO A 70 1.36 -5.00 5.60
N ARG A 71 2.53 -4.49 5.20
CA ARG A 71 3.68 -5.35 4.86
C ARG A 71 4.18 -6.03 6.14
N GLN A 72 4.59 -7.30 6.02
CA GLN A 72 5.22 -8.02 7.14
C GLN A 72 6.40 -7.21 7.70
N GLY A 73 6.46 -7.09 9.03
CA GLY A 73 7.48 -6.31 9.73
C GLY A 73 7.10 -4.85 10.04
N ARG A 74 6.02 -4.30 9.49
CA ARG A 74 5.50 -2.99 9.91
C ARG A 74 4.44 -3.21 11.01
N PRO A 75 4.67 -2.75 12.26
CA PRO A 75 3.65 -2.83 13.29
C PRO A 75 2.41 -2.06 12.83
N SER A 76 1.21 -2.64 12.99
CA SER A 76 -0.03 -1.87 12.82
C SER A 76 0.01 -0.76 13.86
N SER A 77 -0.02 0.50 13.44
CA SER A 77 0.09 1.61 14.39
C SER A 77 -0.96 1.45 15.50
N ARG A 78 -0.47 1.41 16.73
CA ARG A 78 -1.24 1.36 17.97
C ARG A 78 -2.33 2.44 17.98
N ASN A 79 -3.58 2.03 17.90
CA ASN A 79 -4.70 2.71 18.57
C ASN A 79 -5.26 1.77 19.65
N GLY A 80 -4.40 1.32 20.56
CA GLY A 80 -4.81 0.45 21.67
C GLY A 80 -3.61 -0.02 22.48
N ALA A 81 -3.22 0.80 23.46
CA ALA A 81 -2.31 0.53 24.59
C ALA A 81 -0.91 -0.09 24.31
N PRO A 82 0.15 0.36 25.01
CA PRO A 82 1.37 -0.43 25.12
C PRO A 82 1.19 -1.48 26.24
N PRO A 83 1.42 -2.80 26.02
CA PRO A 83 1.91 -3.61 27.11
C PRO A 83 3.38 -3.29 27.30
N ALA A 84 3.69 -2.68 28.44
CA ALA A 84 5.02 -2.65 28.99
C ALA A 84 5.47 -4.09 29.32
N ALA A 85 6.67 -4.48 28.86
CA ALA A 85 7.54 -5.49 29.44
C ALA A 85 8.83 -5.52 28.60
N SER A 86 9.87 -4.75 28.92
CA SER A 86 10.92 -5.07 29.91
C SER A 86 11.61 -6.42 29.68
N ASN A 87 12.80 -6.36 29.08
CA ASN A 87 13.99 -7.18 29.28
C ASN A 87 13.83 -8.65 29.74
N SER A 88 14.18 -9.58 28.85
CA SER A 88 14.77 -10.86 29.24
C SER A 88 16.04 -11.12 28.41
N ARG A 89 17.19 -10.89 29.05
CA ARG A 89 18.53 -11.32 28.61
C ARG A 89 18.50 -12.81 28.26
N LYS A 90 18.89 -13.20 27.05
CA LYS A 90 19.42 -14.55 26.81
C LYS A 90 20.94 -14.48 26.88
N LYS A 91 21.45 -14.66 28.10
CA LYS A 91 22.87 -14.84 28.42
C LYS A 91 23.28 -16.19 27.80
N THR A 92 24.07 -16.17 26.73
CA THR A 92 24.75 -17.36 26.21
C THR A 92 25.75 -17.83 27.26
N PRO A 93 25.75 -19.11 27.68
CA PRO A 93 26.84 -19.67 28.46
C PRO A 93 28.07 -19.91 27.55
N PRO A 94 29.30 -19.71 28.05
CA PRO A 94 30.52 -20.02 27.30
C PRO A 94 30.69 -21.54 27.13
N ASN A 95 31.08 -21.93 25.93
CA ASN A 95 31.30 -23.31 25.51
C ASN A 95 32.53 -23.89 26.24
N GLY A 96 32.30 -24.89 27.10
CA GLY A 96 33.34 -25.61 27.83
C GLY A 96 34.03 -26.65 26.94
N THR A 97 35.35 -26.64 26.99
CA THR A 97 36.29 -27.65 26.49
C THR A 97 35.94 -29.07 26.93
N ASN A 98 36.09 -30.06 26.05
CA ASN A 98 36.39 -31.44 26.45
C ASN A 98 37.46 -32.03 25.51
N SER A 99 38.64 -32.20 26.09
CA SER A 99 39.68 -33.13 25.64
C SER A 99 39.33 -34.54 26.12
N ALA A 100 39.51 -35.53 25.26
CA ALA A 100 39.78 -36.92 25.61
C ALA A 100 40.60 -37.54 24.48
#